data_AF-A0A7N2MD41-F1
#
_entry.id   AF-A0A7N2MD41-F1
#
_cell.length_a   1.000
_cell.length_b   1.000
_cell.length_c   1.000
_cell.angle_alpha   90.00
_cell.angle_beta   90.00
_cell.angle_gamma   90.00
#
_symmetry.space_group_name_H-M   'P 1'
#
loop_
_entity.id
_entity.type
_entity.pdbx_description
1 polymer ?
#
loop_
_entity_poly.entity_id
_entity_poly.type
_entity_poly.pdbx_seq_one_letter_code
_entity_poly.pdbx_strand_id
1 'polypeptide(L)' 'MEFCPTCGTMLQYELPHMGRPSRFFCPTCPYVCYIENKVKIKKKMHLDKKDLEPVITDDDMKNASQTDGEE' A
#
# COMPACT_ATOMS: atom_id res chain seq x y z
N MET A 1 5.86 -9.10 -2.64
CA MET A 1 7.11 -8.35 -2.51
C MET A 1 8.21 -9.27 -3.03
N GLU A 2 8.95 -8.85 -4.06
CA GLU A 2 9.91 -9.71 -4.77
C GLU A 2 11.35 -9.43 -4.30
N PHE A 3 12.12 -10.48 -4.02
CA PHE A 3 13.51 -10.39 -3.59
C PHE A 3 14.45 -10.93 -4.67
N CYS A 4 15.65 -10.36 -4.77
CA CYS A 4 16.65 -10.82 -5.72
C CYS A 4 17.15 -12.23 -5.36
N PRO A 5 17.15 -13.20 -6.28
CA PRO A 5 17.61 -14.55 -6.01
C PRO A 5 19.12 -14.65 -5.75
N THR A 6 19.89 -13.63 -6.13
CA THR A 6 21.36 -13.64 -6.03
C THR A 6 21.87 -13.05 -4.72
N CYS A 7 21.29 -11.93 -4.27
CA CYS A 7 21.78 -11.19 -3.10
C CYS A 7 20.73 -10.99 -2.00
N GLY A 8 19.51 -11.53 -2.16
CA GLY A 8 18.44 -11.41 -1.18
C GLY A 8 17.92 -9.97 -0.94
N THR A 9 18.41 -8.98 -1.70
CA THR A 9 17.95 -7.58 -1.57
C THR A 9 16.60 -7.41 -2.27
N MET A 10 15.74 -6.54 -1.71
CA MET A 10 14.44 -6.21 -2.31
C MET A 10 14.61 -5.60 -3.70
N LEU A 11 13.88 -6.13 -4.69
CA LEU A 11 13.93 -5.62 -6.07
C LEU A 11 13.17 -4.30 -6.18
N GLN A 12 13.73 -3.34 -6.92
CA GLN A 12 13.09 -2.07 -7.24
C GLN A 12 12.34 -2.19 -8.57
N TYR A 13 11.17 -1.54 -8.65
CA TYR A 13 10.34 -1.50 -9.84
C TYR A 13 10.62 -0.25 -10.67
N GLU A 14 11.00 -0.43 -11.93
CA GLU A 14 11.16 0.65 -12.90
C GLU A 14 9.94 0.73 -13.82
N LEU A 15 9.38 1.94 -13.94
CA LEU A 15 8.24 2.19 -14.82
C LEU A 15 8.65 2.10 -16.30
N PRO A 16 7.70 1.72 -17.19
CA PRO A 16 7.96 1.79 -18.62
C PRO A 16 8.24 3.24 -19.03
N HIS A 17 9.38 3.48 -19.70
CA HIS A 17 9.78 4.80 -20.19
C HIS A 17 10.37 4.70 -21.59
N MET A 18 9.99 5.62 -22.49
CA MET A 18 10.49 5.70 -23.87
C MET A 18 10.48 4.36 -24.63
N GLY A 19 9.38 3.60 -24.54
CA GLY A 19 9.22 2.31 -25.23
C GLY A 19 9.94 1.13 -24.57
N ARG A 20 10.61 1.32 -23.43
CA ARG A 20 11.17 0.21 -22.63
C ARG A 20 10.09 -0.42 -21.75
N PRO A 21 10.03 -1.76 -21.64
CA PRO A 21 9.08 -2.44 -20.77
C PRO A 21 9.41 -2.20 -19.29
N SER A 22 8.42 -2.36 -18.41
CA SER A 22 8.65 -2.35 -16.96
C SER A 22 9.58 -3.49 -16.55
N ARG A 23 10.46 -3.24 -15.58
CA ARG A 23 11.40 -4.25 -15.08
C ARG A 23 11.60 -4.14 -13.58
N PHE A 24 11.94 -5.28 -12.97
CA PHE A 24 12.50 -5.33 -11.63
C PHE A 24 14.02 -5.37 -11.75
N PHE A 25 14.71 -4.50 -11.01
CA PHE A 25 16.16 -4.51 -10.95
C PHE A 25 16.63 -4.52 -9.50
N CYS A 26 17.79 -5.12 -9.27
CA CYS A 26 18.41 -5.10 -7.96
C CYS A 26 19.33 -3.87 -7.82
N PRO A 27 19.29 -3.14 -6.70
CA PRO A 27 20.21 -2.02 -6.47
C PRO A 27 21.64 -2.49 -6.12
N THR A 28 21.82 -3.73 -5.67
CA THR A 28 23.11 -4.23 -5.14
C THR A 28 23.81 -5.21 -6.08
N CYS A 29 23.14 -5.73 -7.11
CA CYS A 29 23.73 -6.68 -8.06
C CYS A 29 23.16 -6.47 -9.47
N PRO A 30 23.81 -6.99 -10.54
CA PRO A 30 23.37 -6.77 -11.92
C PRO A 30 22.14 -7.61 -12.33
N TYR A 31 21.39 -8.14 -11.35
CA TYR A 31 20.18 -8.91 -11.62
C TYR A 31 19.05 -8.02 -12.13
N VAL A 32 18.46 -8.43 -13.26
CA VAL A 32 17.31 -7.77 -13.89
C VAL A 32 16.29 -8.83 -14.28
N CYS A 33 15.04 -8.60 -13.91
CA CYS A 33 13.88 -9.42 -14.30
C CYS A 33 12.92 -8.56 -15.12
N TYR A 34 12.70 -8.93 -16.39
CA TYR A 34 11.78 -8.24 -17.28
C TYR A 34 10.35 -8.71 -17.03
N ILE A 35 9.43 -7.76 -16.87
CA ILE A 35 8.01 -8.06 -16.71
C ILE A 35 7.43 -8.12 -18.13
N GLU A 36 7.13 -9.32 -18.60
CA GLU A 36 6.48 -9.49 -19.90
C GLU A 36 5.07 -8.87 -19.90
N ASN A 37 4.62 -8.36 -21.05
CA ASN A 37 3.31 -7.74 -21.25
C ASN A 37 2.10 -8.64 -20.90
N LYS A 38 2.33 -9.92 -20.62
CA LYS A 38 1.30 -10.87 -20.19
C LYS A 38 0.97 -10.77 -18.71
N VAL A 39 1.81 -10.13 -17.90
CA VAL A 39 1.60 -9.96 -16.46
C VAL A 39 0.81 -8.67 -16.22
N LYS A 40 -0.52 -8.79 -16.13
CA LYS A 40 -1.38 -7.67 -15.70
C LYS A 40 -1.14 -7.41 -14.21
N ILE A 41 -0.33 -6.41 -13.88
CA ILE A 41 -0.21 -5.90 -12.52
C ILE A 41 -1.57 -5.30 -12.12
N LYS A 42 -2.41 -6.10 -11.44
CA LYS A 42 -3.68 -5.63 -10.88
C LYS A 42 -3.36 -4.72 -9.69
N LYS A 43 -3.20 -3.41 -9.94
CA LYS A 43 -3.07 -2.39 -8.89
C LYS A 43 -4.31 -2.27 -7.99
N LYS A 44 -5.46 -2.76 -8.46
CA LYS A 44 -6.72 -2.68 -7.72
C LYS A 44 -6.85 -3.93 -6.83
N MET A 45 -6.25 -3.86 -5.65
CA MET A 45 -6.79 -4.62 -4.51
C MET A 45 -8.18 -4.03 -4.23
N HIS A 46 -9.21 -4.86 -4.15
CA HIS A 46 -10.52 -4.39 -3.71
C HIS A 46 -10.35 -4.03 -2.23
N LEU A 47 -10.40 -2.73 -1.94
CA LEU A 47 -10.39 -2.25 -0.57
C LEU A 47 -11.83 -2.38 -0.05
N ASP A 48 -12.11 -3.50 0.59
CA ASP A 48 -13.36 -3.65 1.33
C ASP A 48 -13.33 -2.69 2.52
N LYS A 49 -14.38 -1.87 2.64
CA LYS A 49 -14.53 -1.02 3.81
C LYS A 49 -14.77 -1.93 5.00
N LYS A 50 -13.86 -1.90 5.97
CA LYS A 50 -14.10 -2.52 7.27
C LYS A 50 -15.29 -1.81 7.91
N ASP A 51 -16.25 -2.59 8.43
CA ASP A 51 -17.33 -2.04 9.23
C ASP A 51 -16.73 -1.30 10.43
N LEU A 52 -17.07 -0.02 10.55
CA LEU A 52 -16.59 0.83 11.62
C LEU A 52 -17.55 0.69 12.80
N GLU A 53 -17.08 0.08 13.89
CA GLU A 53 -17.75 0.21 15.17
C GLU A 53 -17.50 1.63 15.71
N PRO A 54 -18.55 2.40 16.02
CA PRO A 54 -18.38 3.71 16.61
C PRO A 54 -17.74 3.57 17.99
N VAL A 55 -16.66 4.34 18.23
CA VAL A 55 -15.94 4.34 19.50
C VAL A 55 -16.73 5.04 20.61
N ILE A 56 -17.64 5.94 20.24
CA ILE A 56 -18.48 6.71 21.16
C ILE A 56 -19.93 6.45 20.76
N THR A 57 -20.69 5.86 21.67
CA THR A 57 -22.14 5.63 21.51
C THR A 57 -22.91 6.74 22.21
N ASP A 58 -24.20 6.93 21.86
CA ASP A 58 -25.06 7.92 22.52
C ASP A 58 -25.14 7.74 24.04
N ASP A 59 -24.92 6.51 24.53
CA ASP A 59 -24.82 6.21 25.96
C ASP A 59 -23.53 6.74 26.60
N ASP A 60 -22.41 6.81 25.85
CA ASP A 60 -21.16 7.40 26.32
C ASP A 60 -21.27 8.92 26.44
N MET A 61 -22.11 9.55 25.62
CA MET A 61 -22.40 10.98 25.70
C MET A 61 -23.16 11.38 26.97
N LYS A 62 -23.88 10.45 27.62
CA LYS A 62 -24.56 10.71 28.89
C LYS A 62 -23.58 10.87 30.07
N ASN A 63 -22.39 10.27 29.94
CA ASN A 63 -21.32 10.36 30.93
C ASN A 63 -20.29 11.43 30.56
N ALA A 64 -20.47 12.14 29.44
CA ALA A 64 -19.56 13.18 29.01
C ALA A 64 -19.69 14.40 29.93
N SER A 65 -18.55 14.90 30.40
CA SER A 65 -18.48 16.12 31.20
C SER A 65 -18.94 17.31 30.38
N GLN A 66 -20.07 17.91 30.75
CA GLN A 66 -20.51 19.19 30.19
C GLN A 66 -19.78 20.32 30.91
N THR A 67 -19.23 21.26 30.15
CA THR A 67 -18.68 22.51 30.68
C THR A 67 -19.77 23.58 30.66
N ASP A 68 -20.07 24.19 31.80
CA ASP A 68 -20.99 25.32 31.88
C ASP A 68 -20.37 26.53 31.18
N GLY A 69 -20.79 26.77 29.94
CA GLY A 69 -20.54 28.04 29.26
C GLY A 69 -21.59 29.04 29.69
N GLU A 70 -21.27 29.85 30.69
CA GLU A 70 -22.02 31.09 31.01
C GLU A 70 -21.87 32.09 29.84
N GLU A 71 -22.99 32.75 29.50
CA GLU A 71 -23.16 33.82 28.49
C GLU A 71 -22.24 35.04 28.67
#